data_AF-A0A420HXE0-F1
#
_entry.id   AF-A0A420HXE0-F1
#
_cell.length_a   1.000
_cell.length_b   1.000
_cell.length_c   1.000
_cell.angle_alpha   90.00
_cell.angle_beta   90.00
_cell.angle_gamma   90.00
#
_symmetry.space_group_name_H-M   'P 1'
#
loop_
_entity.id
_entity.type
_entity.pdbx_description
1 polymer ?
#
loop_
_entity_poly.entity_id
_entity_poly.type
_entity_poly.pdbx_seq_one_letter_code
_entity_poly.pdbx_strand_id
1 'polypeptide(L)'
;MVTRYFTTSSWNLSRAATRLNYYRQLDNNNINNNLNCTKKSYICRRFVMTGASPENLIEWLIIIPDQPEKLDKRMAVRTKHIEALGEGHKEGFWQMGGAYLKDLPSNKDGGSLKIQGSAMIARASSREEVLKRLKEDIYAQENIWDFEKVQIYPFKCAFRTVL
;
A
#
# COMPACT_ATOMS: atom_id res chain seq x y z
N MET A 1 8.44 34.05 -55.13
CA MET A 1 7.09 34.15 -54.57
C MET A 1 7.20 34.90 -53.25
N VAL A 2 6.67 36.13 -53.21
CA VAL A 2 6.06 36.91 -52.08
C VAL A 2 6.35 36.33 -50.67
N THR A 3 6.94 37.02 -49.68
CA THR A 3 6.51 38.29 -49.04
C THR A 3 7.59 38.82 -48.06
N ARG A 4 7.40 40.07 -47.64
CA ARG A 4 8.26 41.01 -46.92
C ARG A 4 8.28 40.84 -45.38
N TYR A 5 9.40 41.31 -44.81
CA TYR A 5 9.68 42.02 -43.53
C TYR A 5 8.54 42.29 -42.52
N PHE A 6 8.86 42.27 -41.21
CA PHE A 6 8.66 43.36 -40.19
C PHE A 6 9.16 42.86 -38.80
N THR A 7 10.30 43.36 -38.31
CA THR A 7 10.51 44.35 -37.22
C THR A 7 10.15 43.96 -35.78
N THR A 8 11.12 44.24 -34.91
CA THR A 8 11.13 44.18 -33.44
C THR A 8 10.07 45.05 -32.75
N SER A 9 9.56 44.64 -31.59
CA SER A 9 9.27 45.57 -30.48
C SER A 9 9.16 44.83 -29.14
N SER A 10 9.90 45.34 -28.15
CA SER A 10 9.79 45.02 -26.73
C SER A 10 8.65 45.82 -26.11
N TRP A 11 7.76 45.21 -25.33
CA TRP A 11 7.02 45.92 -24.28
C TRP A 11 6.49 44.98 -23.18
N ASN A 12 6.85 45.34 -21.94
CA ASN A 12 6.06 45.30 -20.70
C ASN A 12 5.72 43.98 -20.01
N LEU A 13 6.69 43.58 -19.17
CA LEU A 13 6.46 43.01 -17.83
C LEU A 13 5.58 43.96 -16.98
N SER A 14 4.26 43.77 -16.99
CA SER A 14 3.38 44.37 -15.97
C SER A 14 2.04 43.64 -15.80
N ARG A 15 2.08 42.32 -15.60
CA ARG A 15 0.90 41.52 -15.21
C ARG A 15 1.13 40.52 -14.07
N ALA A 16 2.31 40.54 -13.45
CA ALA A 16 2.63 39.71 -12.27
C ALA A 16 2.35 40.40 -10.92
N ALA A 17 2.03 41.69 -10.90
CA ALA A 17 1.92 42.46 -9.66
C ALA A 17 0.53 42.47 -9.00
N THR A 18 -0.52 41.96 -9.66
CA THR A 18 -1.91 42.08 -9.15
C THR A 18 -2.40 40.86 -8.35
N ARG A 19 -1.63 39.77 -8.29
CA ARG A 19 -2.05 38.53 -7.58
C ARG A 19 -1.48 38.39 -6.16
N LEU A 20 -0.49 39.21 -5.78
CA LEU A 20 0.15 39.18 -4.46
C LEU A 20 -0.59 40.02 -3.40
N ASN A 21 -1.44 40.97 -3.82
CA ASN A 21 -2.18 41.81 -2.88
C ASN A 21 -3.45 41.15 -2.32
N TYR A 22 -3.93 40.05 -2.91
CA TYR A 22 -5.08 39.30 -2.39
C TYR A 22 -4.71 38.43 -1.17
N TYR A 23 -3.49 37.87 -1.13
CA TYR A 23 -3.04 37.04 0.00
C TYR A 23 -2.59 37.85 1.22
N ARG A 24 -2.15 39.10 1.05
CA ARG A 24 -1.71 39.96 2.17
C ARG A 24 -2.86 40.56 2.99
N GLN A 25 -4.10 40.47 2.51
CA GLN A 25 -5.28 41.02 3.19
C GLN A 25 -5.97 40.01 4.13
N LEU A 26 -5.71 38.70 3.97
CA LEU A 26 -6.32 37.66 4.81
C LEU A 26 -5.53 37.36 6.10
N ASP A 27 -4.26 37.76 6.16
CA ASP A 27 -3.41 37.55 7.34
C ASP A 27 -3.57 38.64 8.42
N ASN A 28 -4.17 39.79 8.09
CA ASN A 28 -4.23 40.96 8.99
C ASN A 28 -5.54 41.08 9.80
N ASN A 29 -6.51 40.19 9.62
CA ASN A 29 -7.83 40.29 10.29
C ASN A 29 -8.03 39.31 11.46
N ASN A 30 -6.98 38.68 11.98
CA ASN A 30 -7.12 37.84 13.17
C ASN A 30 -5.94 37.97 14.15
N ILE A 31 -5.49 39.19 14.36
CA ILE A 31 -4.63 39.55 15.48
C ILE A 31 -5.47 40.45 16.37
N ASN A 32 -6.06 39.86 17.41
CA ASN A 32 -6.22 40.42 18.76
C ASN A 32 -7.19 39.53 19.55
N ASN A 33 -6.65 38.84 20.56
CA ASN A 33 -7.23 38.55 21.88
C ASN A 33 -6.85 37.15 22.39
N ASN A 34 -5.65 37.01 22.94
CA ASN A 34 -5.44 36.85 24.38
C ASN A 34 -4.03 36.31 24.67
N LEU A 35 -3.29 37.12 25.42
CA LEU A 35 -2.08 36.69 26.11
C LEU A 35 -2.47 35.74 27.24
N ASN A 36 -1.94 34.52 27.22
CA ASN A 36 -1.50 33.84 28.44
C ASN A 36 -0.43 32.80 28.11
N CYS A 37 0.80 33.20 28.40
CA CYS A 37 1.99 32.36 28.48
C CYS A 37 1.81 31.35 29.62
N THR A 38 2.03 30.06 29.37
CA THR A 38 3.03 29.23 30.09
C THR A 38 2.97 27.75 29.70
N LYS A 39 4.18 27.18 29.52
CA LYS A 39 4.55 25.74 29.52
C LYS A 39 4.10 24.90 28.31
N LYS A 40 5.02 24.79 27.34
CA LYS A 40 5.08 23.67 26.38
C LYS A 40 5.24 22.34 27.14
N SER A 41 4.14 21.70 27.46
CA SER A 41 4.10 20.25 27.67
C SER A 41 4.08 19.59 26.30
N TYR A 42 5.14 18.85 25.95
CA TYR A 42 5.12 17.96 24.79
C TYR A 42 4.17 16.81 25.11
N ILE A 43 2.87 17.03 24.89
CA ILE A 43 1.88 15.96 24.88
C ILE A 43 2.23 15.12 23.65
N CYS A 44 2.91 13.99 23.90
CA CYS A 44 2.95 12.88 22.96
C CYS A 44 1.50 12.47 22.72
N ARG A 45 0.89 12.97 21.64
CA ARG A 45 -0.41 12.50 21.18
C ARG A 45 -0.23 11.05 20.80
N ARG A 46 -0.62 10.16 21.71
CA ARG A 46 -0.91 8.76 21.40
C ARG A 46 -1.97 8.79 20.31
N PHE A 47 -1.62 8.39 19.09
CA PHE A 47 -2.60 8.16 18.04
C PHE A 47 -3.50 7.03 18.51
N VAL A 48 -4.73 7.36 18.89
CA VAL A 48 -5.80 6.39 19.11
C VAL A 48 -6.36 6.10 17.72
N MET A 49 -6.07 4.91 17.18
CA MET A 49 -6.65 4.45 15.92
C MET A 49 -8.06 3.93 16.19
N THR A 50 -9.03 4.83 16.24
CA THR A 50 -10.47 4.49 16.23
C THR A 50 -10.99 4.50 14.80
N GLY A 51 -11.43 3.34 14.31
CA GLY A 51 -12.33 3.19 13.17
C GLY A 51 -11.74 3.49 11.79
N ALA A 52 -11.60 2.46 10.95
CA ALA A 52 -11.12 2.58 9.58
C ALA A 52 -12.09 3.42 8.73
N SER A 53 -11.66 4.63 8.35
CA SER A 53 -12.17 5.34 7.19
C SER A 53 -11.39 4.90 5.94
N PRO A 54 -12.02 4.80 4.76
CA PRO A 54 -11.39 4.32 3.52
C PRO A 54 -10.19 5.17 3.05
N GLU A 55 -9.97 6.34 3.66
CA GLU A 55 -8.90 7.28 3.32
C GLU A 55 -7.49 6.86 3.79
N ASN A 56 -7.34 5.81 4.63
CA ASN A 56 -6.04 5.43 5.24
C ASN A 56 -5.58 4.01 4.92
N LEU A 57 -6.05 3.41 3.82
CA LEU A 57 -5.62 2.08 3.42
C LEU A 57 -4.25 2.13 2.71
N ILE A 58 -3.31 1.34 3.21
CA ILE A 58 -1.99 1.15 2.59
C ILE A 58 -1.84 -0.29 2.08
N GLU A 59 -1.00 -0.47 1.07
CA GLU A 59 -0.65 -1.81 0.59
C GLU A 59 0.44 -2.43 1.48
N TRP A 60 0.36 -3.74 1.67
CA TRP A 60 1.30 -4.52 2.46
C TRP A 60 1.82 -5.68 1.63
N LEU A 61 3.14 -5.75 1.47
CA LEU A 61 3.81 -6.92 0.90
C LEU A 61 3.97 -7.96 2.00
N ILE A 62 3.46 -9.15 1.75
CA ILE A 62 3.49 -10.28 2.67
C ILE A 62 4.26 -11.40 1.98
N ILE A 63 5.30 -11.87 2.66
CA ILE A 63 6.06 -13.05 2.27
C ILE A 63 5.98 -14.00 3.45
N ILE A 64 5.32 -15.14 3.24
CA ILE A 64 5.13 -16.15 4.28
C ILE A 64 5.68 -17.49 3.78
N PRO A 65 6.76 -18.01 4.39
CA PRO A 65 7.28 -19.32 4.06
C PRO A 65 6.37 -20.42 4.60
N ASP A 66 6.39 -21.57 3.94
CA ASP A 66 5.78 -22.78 4.47
C ASP A 66 6.72 -23.44 5.48
N GLN A 67 6.15 -24.18 6.42
CA GLN A 67 6.90 -25.09 7.26
C GLN A 67 7.51 -26.24 6.43
N PRO A 68 8.63 -26.84 6.89
CA PRO A 68 9.25 -27.97 6.21
C PRO A 68 8.24 -29.13 6.05
N GLU A 69 8.28 -29.80 4.90
CA GLU A 69 7.50 -31.01 4.59
C GLU A 69 5.97 -30.84 4.61
N LYS A 70 5.45 -29.61 4.50
CA LYS A 70 4.00 -29.35 4.43
C LYS A 70 3.42 -29.29 3.01
N LEU A 71 4.21 -29.64 1.99
CA LEU A 71 3.80 -29.49 0.59
C LEU A 71 2.52 -30.30 0.26
N ASP A 72 2.43 -31.54 0.72
CA ASP A 72 1.27 -32.40 0.45
C ASP A 72 -0.01 -31.84 1.11
N LYS A 73 0.10 -31.37 2.35
CA LYS A 73 -1.02 -30.73 3.08
C LYS A 73 -1.47 -29.45 2.39
N ARG A 74 -0.52 -28.63 1.94
CA ARG A 74 -0.79 -27.44 1.14
C ARG A 74 -1.59 -27.78 -0.10
N MET A 75 -1.16 -28.79 -0.86
CA MET A 75 -1.85 -29.18 -2.09
C MET A 75 -3.26 -29.74 -1.82
N ALA A 76 -3.47 -30.46 -0.72
CA ALA A 76 -4.78 -30.97 -0.34
C ALA A 76 -5.79 -29.86 0.00
N VAL A 77 -5.36 -28.79 0.67
CA VAL A 77 -6.26 -27.70 1.10
C VAL A 77 -6.21 -26.46 0.19
N ARG A 78 -5.40 -26.51 -0.88
CA ARG A 78 -5.20 -25.39 -1.83
C ARG A 78 -6.49 -24.84 -2.42
N THR A 79 -7.43 -25.71 -2.79
CA THR A 79 -8.70 -25.28 -3.39
C THR A 79 -9.48 -24.38 -2.43
N LYS A 80 -9.61 -24.80 -1.17
CA LYS A 80 -10.28 -24.02 -0.11
C LYS A 80 -9.58 -22.70 0.18
N HIS A 81 -8.25 -22.72 0.20
CA HIS A 81 -7.44 -21.51 0.37
C HIS A 81 -7.72 -20.49 -0.76
N ILE A 82 -7.71 -20.93 -2.02
CA ILE A 82 -7.97 -20.05 -3.16
C ILE A 82 -9.40 -19.51 -3.15
N GLU A 83 -10.39 -20.32 -2.76
CA GLU A 83 -11.78 -19.88 -2.61
C GLU A 83 -11.91 -18.76 -1.56
N ALA A 84 -11.32 -18.93 -0.38
CA ALA A 84 -11.31 -17.93 0.69
C ALA A 84 -10.58 -16.63 0.27
N LEU A 85 -9.47 -16.75 -0.46
CA LEU A 85 -8.78 -15.60 -1.05
C LEU A 85 -9.64 -14.90 -2.11
N GLY A 86 -10.44 -15.65 -2.88
CA GLY A 86 -11.33 -15.13 -3.90
C GLY A 86 -12.40 -14.19 -3.34
N GLU A 87 -12.93 -14.49 -2.15
CA GLU A 87 -13.86 -13.60 -1.44
C GLU A 87 -13.16 -12.29 -1.02
N GLY A 88 -11.99 -12.40 -0.37
CA GLY A 88 -11.21 -11.22 0.02
C GLY A 88 -10.68 -10.41 -1.18
N HIS A 89 -10.51 -11.04 -2.34
CA HIS A 89 -10.17 -10.35 -3.58
C HIS A 89 -11.35 -9.51 -4.09
N LYS A 90 -12.58 -10.05 -4.06
CA LYS A 90 -13.81 -9.31 -4.42
C LYS A 90 -14.08 -8.13 -3.48
N GLU A 91 -13.75 -8.29 -2.20
CA GLU A 91 -13.81 -7.22 -1.20
C GLU A 91 -12.75 -6.12 -1.43
N GLY A 92 -11.76 -6.35 -2.29
CA GLY A 92 -10.65 -5.43 -2.54
C GLY A 92 -9.54 -5.48 -1.49
N PHE A 93 -9.58 -6.45 -0.57
CA PHE A 93 -8.53 -6.65 0.41
C PHE A 93 -7.27 -7.25 -0.23
N TRP A 94 -7.41 -8.33 -1.00
CA TRP A 94 -6.29 -8.97 -1.71
C TRP A 94 -6.08 -8.35 -3.10
N GLN A 95 -4.91 -7.80 -3.35
CA GLN A 95 -4.55 -7.16 -4.63
C GLN A 95 -3.75 -8.07 -5.56
N MET A 96 -2.99 -9.01 -4.99
CA MET A 96 -2.20 -10.02 -5.69
C MET A 96 -1.88 -11.16 -4.71
N GLY A 97 -1.80 -12.39 -5.21
CA GLY A 97 -1.40 -13.54 -4.41
C GLY A 97 -0.84 -14.66 -5.29
N GLY A 98 0.17 -15.36 -4.80
CA GLY A 98 0.79 -16.47 -5.51
C GLY A 98 1.74 -17.28 -4.63
N ALA A 99 2.15 -18.45 -5.13
CA ALA A 99 3.22 -19.22 -4.52
C ALA A 99 4.57 -18.74 -5.05
N TYR A 100 5.54 -18.49 -4.17
CA TYR A 100 6.92 -18.27 -4.60
C TYR A 100 7.71 -19.58 -4.53
N LEU A 101 8.56 -19.77 -5.53
CA LEU A 101 9.27 -21.02 -5.77
C LEU A 101 10.72 -20.90 -5.30
N LYS A 102 11.29 -22.03 -4.87
CA LYS A 102 12.71 -22.10 -4.52
C LYS A 102 13.60 -22.09 -5.76
N ASP A 103 13.20 -22.85 -6.78
CA ASP A 103 13.95 -23.04 -8.01
C ASP A 103 13.11 -22.59 -9.21
N LEU A 104 13.78 -22.30 -10.33
CA LEU A 104 13.11 -22.04 -11.60
C LEU A 104 12.29 -23.27 -12.02
N PRO A 105 11.01 -23.09 -12.41
CA PRO A 105 10.22 -24.18 -12.92
C PRO A 105 10.83 -24.67 -14.24
N SER A 106 11.22 -25.94 -14.29
CA SER A 106 11.76 -26.54 -15.50
C SER A 106 10.58 -27.01 -16.36
N ASN A 107 10.37 -26.36 -17.51
CA ASN A 107 9.25 -26.65 -18.43
C ASN A 107 9.32 -28.04 -19.09
N LYS A 108 10.35 -28.84 -18.79
CA LYS A 108 10.65 -30.06 -19.55
C LYS A 108 9.88 -31.29 -19.09
N ASP A 109 9.48 -31.39 -17.81
CA ASP A 109 9.05 -32.70 -17.27
C ASP A 109 7.77 -32.68 -16.42
N GLY A 110 6.87 -31.71 -16.61
CA GLY A 110 5.69 -31.58 -15.72
C GLY A 110 6.10 -31.50 -14.23
N GLY A 111 7.31 -30.98 -13.98
CA GLY A 111 8.02 -31.12 -12.73
C GLY A 111 7.27 -30.46 -11.58
N SER A 112 7.18 -31.18 -10.46
CA SER A 112 6.59 -30.68 -9.22
C SER A 112 7.17 -29.31 -8.89
N LEU A 113 6.30 -28.29 -8.82
CA LEU A 113 6.69 -26.93 -8.46
C LEU A 113 7.21 -26.97 -7.02
N LYS A 114 8.49 -26.67 -6.83
CA LYS A 114 9.10 -26.55 -5.51
C LYS A 114 8.65 -25.24 -4.86
N ILE A 115 7.43 -25.27 -4.33
CA ILE A 115 6.83 -24.17 -3.60
C ILE A 115 7.55 -24.00 -2.26
N GLN A 116 8.01 -22.79 -1.98
CA GLN A 116 8.66 -22.44 -0.72
C GLN A 116 7.73 -21.66 0.21
N GLY A 117 6.71 -21.02 -0.34
CA GLY A 117 5.72 -20.31 0.44
C GLY A 117 4.76 -19.52 -0.42
N SER A 118 4.10 -18.55 0.21
CA SER A 118 3.17 -17.63 -0.44
C SER A 118 3.68 -16.20 -0.38
N ALA A 119 3.46 -15.46 -1.47
CA ALA A 119 3.69 -14.03 -1.58
C ALA A 119 2.38 -13.37 -1.98
N MET A 120 1.98 -12.33 -1.25
CA MET A 120 0.69 -11.67 -1.44
C MET A 120 0.76 -10.18 -1.11
N ILE A 121 -0.14 -9.41 -1.71
CA ILE A 121 -0.32 -7.99 -1.43
C ILE A 121 -1.72 -7.78 -0.86
N ALA A 122 -1.80 -7.28 0.36
CA ALA A 122 -3.04 -6.91 1.02
C ALA A 122 -3.19 -5.38 1.09
N ARG A 123 -4.43 -4.89 1.10
CA ARG A 123 -4.77 -3.49 1.35
C ARG A 123 -5.48 -3.39 2.68
N ALA A 124 -4.83 -2.78 3.67
CA ALA A 124 -5.31 -2.74 5.05
C ALA A 124 -4.86 -1.45 5.75
N SER A 125 -5.53 -1.10 6.85
CA SER A 125 -5.21 0.08 7.64
C SER A 125 -3.96 -0.09 8.53
N SER A 126 -3.66 -1.34 8.91
CA SER A 126 -2.65 -1.68 9.89
C SER A 126 -2.04 -3.05 9.63
N ARG A 127 -0.85 -3.30 10.20
CA ARG A 127 -0.18 -4.61 10.10
C ARG A 127 -0.98 -5.68 10.84
N GLU A 128 -1.63 -5.31 11.93
CA GLU A 128 -2.40 -6.18 12.81
C GLU A 128 -3.63 -6.73 12.10
N GLU A 129 -4.30 -5.91 11.29
CA GLU A 129 -5.43 -6.32 10.45
C GLU A 129 -5.00 -7.37 9.42
N VAL A 130 -3.85 -7.18 8.77
CA VAL A 130 -3.26 -8.17 7.86
C VAL A 130 -2.98 -9.48 8.58
N LEU A 131 -2.35 -9.41 9.76
CA LEU A 131 -2.05 -10.60 10.56
C LEU A 131 -3.31 -11.34 11.01
N LYS A 132 -4.38 -10.62 11.36
CA LYS A 132 -5.66 -11.21 11.71
C LYS A 132 -6.24 -11.99 10.53
N ARG A 133 -6.30 -11.37 9.34
CA ARG A 133 -6.81 -12.02 8.12
C ARG A 133 -5.97 -13.23 7.71
N LEU A 134 -4.65 -13.16 7.88
CA LEU A 134 -3.75 -14.30 7.63
C LEU A 134 -4.02 -15.47 8.59
N LYS A 135 -4.34 -15.21 9.86
CA LYS A 135 -4.63 -16.27 10.85
C LYS A 135 -5.99 -16.94 10.63
N GLU A 136 -6.92 -16.25 9.96
CA GLU A 136 -8.22 -16.81 9.58
C GLU A 136 -8.12 -17.78 8.40
N ASP A 137 -7.01 -17.76 7.65
CA ASP A 137 -6.79 -18.61 6.49
C ASP A 137 -6.59 -20.09 6.89
N ILE A 138 -7.04 -21.01 6.03
CA ILE A 138 -6.89 -22.45 6.23
C ILE A 138 -5.41 -22.87 6.32
N TYR A 139 -4.50 -22.20 5.62
CA TYR A 139 -3.06 -22.48 5.72
C TYR A 139 -2.48 -22.12 7.10
N ALA A 140 -3.06 -21.14 7.78
CA ALA A 140 -2.70 -20.85 9.17
C ALA A 140 -3.30 -21.88 10.12
N GLN A 141 -4.57 -22.25 9.93
CA GLN A 141 -5.28 -23.23 10.76
C GLN A 141 -4.62 -24.62 10.70
N GLU A 142 -4.17 -25.04 9.52
CA GLU A 142 -3.51 -26.34 9.29
C GLU A 142 -2.00 -26.32 9.63
N ASN A 143 -1.48 -25.21 10.16
CA ASN A 143 -0.06 -25.02 10.46
C ASN A 143 0.84 -25.32 9.24
N ILE A 144 0.43 -24.86 8.06
CA ILE A 144 1.21 -24.93 6.82
C ILE A 144 2.18 -23.76 6.78
N TRP A 145 1.70 -22.56 7.10
CA TRP A 145 2.52 -21.37 7.14
C TRP A 145 3.39 -21.28 8.40
N ASP A 146 4.61 -20.80 8.23
CA ASP A 146 5.55 -20.49 9.30
C ASP A 146 5.44 -19.01 9.67
N PHE A 147 4.66 -18.73 10.73
CA PHE A 147 4.49 -17.39 11.26
C PHE A 147 5.73 -16.86 12.00
N GLU A 148 6.71 -17.70 12.36
CA GLU A 148 7.95 -17.24 12.99
C GLU A 148 8.84 -16.52 11.98
N LYS A 149 8.76 -16.93 10.71
CA LYS A 149 9.54 -16.37 9.59
C LYS A 149 8.71 -15.47 8.67
N VAL A 150 7.51 -15.07 9.09
CA VAL A 150 6.66 -14.19 8.29
C VAL A 150 7.29 -12.80 8.15
N GLN A 151 7.28 -12.29 6.93
CA GLN A 151 7.76 -10.96 6.61
C GLN A 151 6.61 -10.12 6.07
N ILE A 152 6.39 -8.96 6.70
CA ILE A 152 5.32 -8.03 6.33
C ILE A 152 5.93 -6.64 6.24
N TYR A 153 5.84 -6.03 5.06
CA TYR A 153 6.40 -4.72 4.78
C TYR A 153 5.32 -3.78 4.22
N PRO A 154 5.31 -2.50 4.63
CA PRO A 154 4.51 -1.50 3.92
C PRO A 154 5.02 -1.39 2.48
N PHE A 155 4.11 -1.47 1.53
CA PHE A 155 4.43 -1.53 0.12
C PHE A 155 3.76 -0.38 -0.62
N LYS A 156 4.46 0.17 -1.61
CA LYS A 156 3.92 1.17 -2.52
C LYS A 156 4.15 0.70 -3.94
N CYS A 157 3.11 0.20 -4.57
CA CYS A 157 3.19 -0.26 -5.95
C CYS A 157 3.49 0.92 -6.90
N ALA A 158 4.54 0.80 -7.71
CA ALA A 158 4.88 1.81 -8.72
C ALA A 158 4.10 1.60 -10.03
N PHE A 159 3.88 0.34 -10.43
CA PHE A 159 3.11 -0.05 -11.60
C PHE A 159 2.46 -1.40 -11.36
N ARG A 160 1.22 -1.57 -11.83
CA ARG A 160 0.48 -2.83 -11.81
C ARG A 160 -0.19 -3.00 -13.16
N THR A 161 0.25 -3.97 -13.94
CA THR A 161 -0.40 -4.32 -15.20
C THR A 161 -1.54 -5.27 -14.92
N VAL A 162 -2.72 -4.97 -15.44
CA VAL A 162 -3.82 -5.94 -15.49
C VAL A 162 -3.45 -6.96 -16.56
N LEU A 163 -3.25 -8.22 -16.15
CA LEU A 163 -2.97 -9.34 -17.05
C LEU A 163 -4.24 -9.82 -17.75
#